data_AF-A0A7U9PWY4-F1
#
_entry.id   AF-A0A7U9PWY4-F1
#
_cell.length_a   1.000
_cell.length_b   1.000
_cell.length_c   1.000
_cell.angle_alpha   90.00
_cell.angle_beta   90.00
_cell.angle_gamma   90.00
#
_symmetry.space_group_name_H-M   'P 1'
#
loop_
_entity.id
_entity.type
_entity.pdbx_description
1 polymer ?
#
loop_
_entity_poly.entity_id
_entity_poly.type
_entity_poly.pdbx_seq_one_letter_code
_entity_poly.pdbx_strand_id
1 'polypeptide(L)'
;MTTAPPSRAWTVTISSPAGRPLLMCSACPGPDPAASVPRGEEMRRHLARHVRESGLEPHLRTCQCRERFCVWHRRQGPCNGALRLVLIRADQGRTWHLADACAACAVAIPQAATVSEPPAPHGRTARDSPATDASYVLEEPGEWTESL
;
A
#
# COMPACT_ATOMS: atom_id res chain seq x y z
N MET A 1 2.06 -1.94 -30.89
CA MET A 1 1.96 -2.70 -29.63
C MET A 1 1.77 -1.67 -28.52
N THR A 2 0.57 -1.57 -27.94
CA THR A 2 0.32 -0.63 -26.84
C THR A 2 0.86 -1.27 -25.57
N THR A 3 2.07 -0.90 -25.16
CA THR A 3 2.58 -1.25 -23.83
C THR A 3 1.61 -0.69 -22.81
N ALA A 4 0.86 -1.56 -22.14
CA ALA A 4 0.02 -1.16 -21.03
C ALA A 4 0.91 -0.47 -19.99
N PRO A 5 0.52 0.69 -19.45
CA PRO A 5 1.32 1.35 -18.43
C PRO A 5 1.54 0.39 -17.25
N PRO A 6 2.75 0.37 -16.68
CA PRO A 6 2.99 -0.39 -15.46
C PRO A 6 2.04 0.13 -14.39
N SER A 7 1.13 -0.72 -13.97
CA SER A 7 0.14 -0.42 -12.95
C SER A 7 0.14 -1.56 -11.96
N ARG A 8 0.14 -1.21 -10.68
CA ARG A 8 -0.01 -2.20 -9.60
C ARG A 8 -1.48 -2.31 -9.31
N ALA A 9 -2.02 -3.51 -9.48
CA ALA A 9 -3.42 -3.80 -9.24
C ALA A 9 -3.55 -5.19 -8.63
N TRP A 10 -4.16 -5.26 -7.45
CA TRP A 10 -4.43 -6.52 -6.75
C TRP A 10 -5.87 -6.56 -6.28
N THR A 11 -6.47 -7.73 -6.43
CA THR A 11 -7.79 -8.03 -5.85
C THR A 11 -7.61 -9.08 -4.78
N VAL A 12 -8.09 -8.79 -3.58
CA VAL A 12 -8.14 -9.73 -2.47
C VAL A 12 -9.59 -9.97 -2.10
N THR A 13 -9.96 -11.24 -1.98
CA THR A 13 -11.30 -11.66 -1.58
C THR A 13 -11.18 -12.61 -0.40
N ILE A 14 -12.05 -12.45 0.60
CA ILE A 14 -12.23 -13.46 1.64
C ILE A 14 -13.51 -14.24 1.36
N SER A 15 -13.33 -15.53 1.08
CA SER A 15 -14.40 -16.50 0.88
C SER A 15 -14.51 -17.40 2.11
N SER A 16 -15.62 -18.10 2.30
CA SER A 16 -15.76 -19.07 3.41
C SER A 16 -16.33 -20.40 2.94
N PRO A 17 -15.62 -21.13 2.05
CA PRO A 17 -16.08 -22.44 1.63
C PRO A 17 -16.16 -23.37 2.85
N ALA A 18 -17.33 -23.99 3.04
CA ALA A 18 -17.62 -24.87 4.18
C ALA A 18 -17.35 -24.24 5.57
N GLY A 19 -17.56 -22.92 5.71
CA GLY A 19 -17.43 -22.20 6.99
C GLY A 19 -15.99 -21.85 7.38
N ARG A 20 -14.99 -22.23 6.58
CA ARG A 20 -13.58 -21.86 6.81
C ARG A 20 -13.19 -20.63 5.99
N PRO A 21 -12.81 -19.51 6.63
CA PRO A 21 -12.46 -18.32 5.89
C PRO A 21 -11.11 -18.49 5.17
N LEU A 22 -11.10 -18.27 3.86
CA LEU A 22 -9.92 -18.33 3.00
C LEU A 22 -9.72 -16.99 2.31
N LEU A 23 -8.49 -16.51 2.29
CA LEU A 23 -8.06 -15.34 1.57
C LEU A 23 -7.55 -15.76 0.18
N MET A 24 -8.14 -15.18 -0.85
CA MET A 24 -7.72 -15.34 -2.25
C MET A 24 -7.18 -14.03 -2.76
N CYS A 25 -6.03 -14.05 -3.42
CA CYS A 25 -5.40 -12.87 -4.01
C CYS A 25 -5.03 -13.14 -5.47
N SER A 26 -5.30 -12.17 -6.35
CA SER A 26 -5.00 -12.29 -7.78
C SER A 26 -3.51 -12.43 -8.12
N ALA A 27 -2.60 -12.12 -7.19
CA ALA A 27 -1.16 -12.23 -7.39
C ALA A 27 -0.48 -13.30 -6.53
N CYS A 28 -1.23 -14.01 -5.67
CA CYS A 28 -0.66 -15.09 -4.86
C CYS A 28 -0.94 -16.45 -5.51
N PRO A 29 -0.02 -17.43 -5.38
CA PRO A 29 -0.13 -18.73 -6.05
C PRO A 29 -1.24 -19.64 -5.49
N GLY A 30 -1.87 -19.28 -4.37
CA GLY A 30 -2.95 -20.07 -3.80
C GLY A 30 -3.72 -19.34 -2.68
N PRO A 31 -4.85 -19.92 -2.25
CA PRO A 31 -5.60 -19.40 -1.12
C PRO A 31 -4.84 -19.60 0.20
N ASP A 32 -4.90 -18.62 1.08
CA ASP A 32 -4.30 -18.67 2.41
C ASP A 32 -5.43 -18.76 3.47
N PRO A 33 -5.31 -19.59 4.52
CA PRO A 33 -6.28 -19.60 5.59
C PRO A 33 -6.33 -18.22 6.26
N ALA A 34 -7.51 -17.61 6.33
CA ALA A 34 -7.61 -16.30 6.96
C ALA A 34 -7.36 -16.43 8.47
N ALA A 35 -6.46 -15.59 8.99
CA ALA A 35 -6.16 -15.54 10.41
C ALA A 35 -7.39 -15.10 11.25
N SER A 36 -7.36 -15.37 12.56
CA SER A 36 -8.40 -15.00 13.53
C SER A 36 -8.48 -13.48 13.82
N VAL A 37 -8.00 -12.64 12.91
CA VAL A 37 -8.06 -11.17 13.01
C VAL A 37 -9.27 -10.62 12.25
N PRO A 38 -9.69 -9.37 12.50
CA PRO A 38 -10.74 -8.74 11.71
C PRO A 38 -10.40 -8.76 10.21
N ARG A 39 -11.33 -9.23 9.37
CA ARG A 39 -11.12 -9.41 7.92
C ARG A 39 -10.52 -8.19 7.21
N GLY A 40 -11.00 -6.99 7.55
CA GLY A 40 -10.49 -5.75 6.95
C GLY A 40 -9.05 -5.40 7.36
N GLU A 41 -8.57 -5.89 8.50
CA GLU A 41 -7.17 -5.76 8.88
C GLU A 41 -6.29 -6.76 8.13
N GLU A 42 -6.71 -8.02 8.04
CA GLU A 42 -6.01 -9.06 7.28
C GLU A 42 -5.80 -8.63 5.82
N MET A 43 -6.86 -8.16 5.18
CA MET A 43 -6.81 -7.71 3.78
C MET A 43 -5.86 -6.52 3.61
N ARG A 44 -5.89 -5.53 4.53
CA ARG A 44 -4.96 -4.39 4.49
C ARG A 44 -3.50 -4.81 4.71
N ARG A 45 -3.24 -5.72 5.65
CA ARG A 45 -1.88 -6.26 5.90
C ARG A 45 -1.35 -6.99 4.68
N HIS A 46 -2.18 -7.85 4.06
CA HIS A 46 -1.84 -8.58 2.85
C HIS A 46 -1.55 -7.64 1.67
N LEU A 47 -2.40 -6.65 1.45
CA LEU A 47 -2.22 -5.66 0.39
C LEU A 47 -0.97 -4.77 0.63
N ALA A 48 -0.71 -4.38 1.88
CA ALA A 48 0.50 -3.63 2.22
C ALA A 48 1.79 -4.41 1.92
N ARG A 49 1.77 -5.74 2.03
CA ARG A 49 2.91 -6.59 1.62
C ARG A 49 3.18 -6.45 0.12
N HIS A 50 2.14 -6.61 -0.72
CA HIS A 50 2.27 -6.45 -2.19
C HIS A 50 2.83 -5.10 -2.59
N VAL A 51 2.37 -4.04 -1.93
CA VAL A 51 2.86 -2.68 -2.19
C VAL A 51 4.35 -2.52 -1.90
N ARG A 52 4.83 -3.11 -0.79
CA ARG A 52 6.26 -3.05 -0.42
C ARG A 52 7.13 -3.84 -1.39
N GLU A 53 6.63 -4.98 -1.87
CA GLU A 53 7.37 -5.88 -2.77
C GLU A 53 7.37 -5.38 -4.22
N SER A 54 6.28 -4.76 -4.64
CA SER A 54 6.10 -4.24 -5.99
C SER A 54 6.38 -2.74 -6.03
N GLY A 55 7.60 -2.33 -5.70
CA GLY A 55 8.00 -0.92 -5.83
C GLY A 55 7.71 -0.40 -7.25
N LEU A 56 7.26 0.85 -7.35
CA LEU A 56 7.05 1.52 -8.64
C LEU A 56 7.93 2.76 -8.69
N GLU A 57 8.79 2.85 -9.69
CA GLU A 57 9.69 3.98 -9.84
C GLU A 57 8.91 5.30 -10.02
N PRO A 58 9.37 6.43 -9.45
CA PRO A 58 8.65 7.71 -9.49
C PRO A 58 8.22 8.15 -10.89
N HIS A 59 9.06 7.90 -11.91
CA HIS A 59 8.77 8.28 -13.29
C HIS A 59 7.60 7.49 -13.90
N LEU A 60 7.28 6.32 -13.34
CA LEU A 60 6.13 5.50 -13.72
C LEU A 60 4.86 5.87 -12.92
N ARG A 61 4.95 6.77 -11.94
CA ARG A 61 3.82 7.19 -11.08
C ARG A 61 3.00 8.33 -11.65
N THR A 62 2.89 8.36 -12.97
CA THR A 62 2.10 9.36 -13.70
C THR A 62 0.96 8.66 -14.43
N CYS A 63 -0.27 9.13 -14.21
CA CYS A 63 -1.45 8.61 -14.89
C CYS A 63 -1.34 8.89 -16.38
N GLN A 64 -1.32 7.82 -17.17
CA GLN A 64 -1.33 7.90 -18.64
C GLN A 64 -2.74 8.06 -19.21
N CYS A 65 -3.72 8.35 -18.37
CA CYS A 65 -5.10 8.61 -18.75
C CYS A 65 -5.28 9.88 -19.62
N ARG A 66 -4.25 10.73 -19.74
CA ARG A 66 -4.25 11.94 -20.57
C ARG A 66 -4.33 11.66 -22.07
N GLU A 67 -3.90 10.50 -22.55
CA GLU A 67 -3.89 10.27 -23.99
C GLU A 67 -5.17 9.65 -24.55
N ARG A 68 -5.74 8.60 -23.94
CA ARG A 68 -6.77 7.80 -24.63
C ARG A 68 -7.73 7.11 -23.65
N PHE A 69 -8.86 7.76 -23.35
CA PHE A 69 -10.10 7.09 -22.92
C PHE A 69 -10.14 6.38 -21.56
N CYS A 70 -9.63 6.98 -20.49
CA CYS A 70 -9.95 6.46 -19.16
C CYS A 70 -11.46 6.57 -18.88
N VAL A 71 -12.13 5.44 -18.67
CA VAL A 71 -13.59 5.35 -18.47
C VAL A 71 -14.08 6.16 -17.27
N TRP A 72 -13.21 6.36 -16.27
CA TRP A 72 -13.51 7.13 -15.06
C TRP A 72 -13.51 8.65 -15.30
N HIS A 73 -12.71 9.14 -16.24
CA HIS A 73 -12.55 10.57 -16.49
C HIS A 73 -13.63 11.19 -17.37
N ARG A 74 -14.17 10.44 -18.34
CA ARG A 74 -15.18 10.98 -19.26
C ARG A 74 -16.39 11.59 -18.55
N ARG A 75 -16.65 11.22 -17.28
CA ARG A 75 -17.76 11.75 -16.48
C ARG A 75 -17.36 12.82 -15.45
N GLN A 76 -16.07 12.98 -15.09
CA GLN A 76 -15.69 13.63 -13.82
C GLN A 76 -14.60 14.72 -13.93
N GLY A 77 -14.09 15.02 -15.13
CA GLY A 77 -13.16 16.14 -15.36
C GLY A 77 -11.71 15.72 -15.65
N PRO A 78 -10.77 16.69 -15.69
CA PRO A 78 -9.42 16.47 -16.18
C PRO A 78 -8.59 15.55 -15.26
N CYS A 79 -7.60 14.89 -15.86
CA CYS A 79 -6.62 14.06 -15.15
C CYS A 79 -5.71 14.91 -14.24
N ASN A 80 -5.48 14.42 -13.01
CA ASN A 80 -4.63 15.09 -12.01
C ASN A 80 -3.14 14.69 -12.06
N GLY A 81 -2.73 13.92 -13.06
CA GLY A 81 -1.33 13.61 -13.37
C GLY A 81 -0.69 12.57 -12.47
N ALA A 82 -0.63 12.76 -11.16
CA ALA A 82 0.08 11.84 -10.25
C ALA A 82 -0.79 10.63 -9.84
N LEU A 83 -0.20 9.43 -9.85
CA LEU A 83 -0.83 8.23 -9.31
C LEU A 83 -0.74 8.20 -7.78
N ARG A 84 -1.81 7.71 -7.16
CA ARG A 84 -1.94 7.40 -5.73
C ARG A 84 -2.40 5.96 -5.59
N LEU A 85 -2.07 5.32 -4.48
CA LEU A 85 -2.70 4.06 -4.13
C LEU A 85 -4.13 4.31 -3.68
N VAL A 86 -5.06 3.61 -4.31
CA VAL A 86 -6.50 3.70 -4.02
C VAL A 86 -6.98 2.33 -3.60
N LEU A 87 -7.58 2.29 -2.42
CA LEU A 87 -8.17 1.10 -1.84
C LEU A 87 -9.69 1.16 -1.99
N ILE A 88 -10.26 0.16 -2.65
CA ILE A 88 -11.67 0.10 -3.03
C ILE A 88 -12.28 -1.08 -2.30
N ARG A 89 -13.35 -0.83 -1.54
CA ARG A 89 -14.09 -1.85 -0.82
C ARG A 89 -15.35 -2.22 -1.59
N ALA A 90 -15.53 -3.50 -1.89
CA ALA A 90 -16.68 -4.04 -2.63
C ALA A 90 -17.32 -5.24 -1.90
N ASP A 91 -18.48 -5.68 -2.39
CA ASP A 91 -19.19 -6.88 -1.92
C ASP A 91 -19.40 -6.92 -0.40
N GLN A 92 -19.89 -5.83 0.19
CA GLN A 92 -20.07 -5.66 1.64
C GLN A 92 -18.75 -5.80 2.45
N GLY A 93 -17.60 -5.58 1.81
CA GLY A 93 -16.27 -5.74 2.40
C GLY A 93 -15.68 -7.15 2.28
N ARG A 94 -16.29 -8.04 1.49
CA ARG A 94 -15.70 -9.34 1.16
C ARG A 94 -14.62 -9.23 0.09
N THR A 95 -14.60 -8.15 -0.69
CA THR A 95 -13.64 -7.91 -1.75
C THR A 95 -12.97 -6.55 -1.54
N TRP A 96 -11.64 -6.51 -1.64
CA TRP A 96 -10.84 -5.31 -1.55
C TRP A 96 -9.93 -5.26 -2.77
N HIS A 97 -9.99 -4.16 -3.51
CA HIS A 97 -9.12 -3.90 -4.65
C HIS A 97 -8.16 -2.78 -4.27
N LEU A 98 -6.86 -3.01 -4.49
CA LEU A 98 -5.86 -1.96 -4.39
C LEU A 98 -5.28 -1.72 -5.78
N ALA A 99 -5.33 -0.47 -6.23
CA ALA A 99 -4.79 -0.09 -7.53
C ALA A 99 -4.14 1.30 -7.49
N ASP A 100 -3.18 1.51 -8.37
CA ASP A 100 -2.71 2.87 -8.66
C ASP A 100 -3.75 3.63 -9.50
N ALA A 101 -4.23 4.79 -9.01
CA ALA A 101 -5.14 5.67 -9.73
C ALA A 101 -4.84 7.14 -9.41
N CYS A 102 -5.14 8.06 -10.34
CA CYS A 102 -4.96 9.49 -10.06
C CYS A 102 -6.01 10.00 -9.07
N ALA A 103 -5.75 11.13 -8.41
CA ALA A 103 -6.67 11.69 -7.41
C ALA A 103 -8.10 11.92 -7.94
N ALA A 104 -8.24 12.36 -9.20
CA ALA A 104 -9.55 12.53 -9.83
C ALA A 104 -10.24 11.19 -10.13
N CYS A 105 -9.50 10.15 -10.55
CA CYS A 105 -10.05 8.79 -10.65
C CYS A 105 -10.45 8.24 -9.29
N ALA A 106 -9.67 8.51 -8.24
CA ALA A 106 -9.94 8.03 -6.88
C ALA A 106 -11.30 8.54 -6.35
N VAL A 107 -11.58 9.84 -6.56
CA VAL A 107 -12.87 10.46 -6.19
C VAL A 107 -14.04 9.84 -6.95
N ALA A 108 -13.79 9.36 -8.18
CA ALA A 108 -14.84 8.80 -9.02
C ALA A 108 -15.26 7.37 -8.64
N ILE A 109 -14.48 6.66 -7.83
CA ILE A 109 -14.73 5.26 -7.50
C ILE A 109 -15.55 5.17 -6.19
N PRO A 110 -16.74 4.56 -6.22
CA PRO A 110 -17.54 4.36 -5.01
C PRO A 110 -16.79 3.51 -3.98
N GLN A 111 -16.96 3.84 -2.68
CA GLN A 111 -16.35 3.09 -1.57
C GLN A 111 -14.81 2.99 -1.67
N ALA A 112 -14.18 4.00 -2.27
CA ALA A 112 -12.74 4.10 -2.39
C ALA A 112 -12.15 5.10 -1.38
N ALA A 113 -10.92 4.83 -0.94
CA ALA A 113 -10.11 5.73 -0.15
C ALA A 113 -8.68 5.75 -0.69
N THR A 114 -8.09 6.94 -0.78
CA THR A 114 -6.64 7.06 -1.04
C THR A 114 -5.89 6.58 0.20
N VAL A 115 -4.89 5.72 0.00
CA VAL A 115 -4.07 5.21 1.09
C VAL A 115 -2.63 5.67 0.93
N SER A 116 -1.99 5.98 2.05
CA SER A 116 -0.56 6.25 2.08
C SER A 116 0.19 4.98 1.71
N GLU A 117 1.17 5.12 0.85
CA GLU A 117 2.08 4.02 0.60
C GLU A 117 2.91 3.77 1.87
N PRO A 118 3.02 2.53 2.35
CA PRO A 118 3.98 2.22 3.39
C PRO A 118 5.37 2.60 2.88
N PRO A 119 6.23 3.18 3.72
CA PRO A 119 7.62 3.41 3.33
C PRO A 119 8.18 2.12 2.76
N ALA A 120 8.82 2.21 1.59
CA ALA A 120 9.59 1.08 1.07
C ALA A 120 10.50 0.61 2.22
N PRO A 121 10.68 -0.71 2.43
CA PRO A 121 11.64 -1.18 3.41
C PRO A 121 12.94 -0.48 3.07
N HIS A 122 13.38 0.42 3.94
CA HIS A 122 14.63 1.12 3.75
C HIS A 122 15.63 -0.01 3.83
N GLY A 123 16.19 -0.40 2.68
CA GLY A 123 17.35 -1.27 2.69
C GLY A 123 18.29 -0.58 3.65
N ARG A 124 18.58 -1.22 4.79
CA ARG A 124 19.54 -0.71 5.74
C ARG A 124 20.82 -0.59 4.92
N THR A 125 21.09 0.61 4.42
CA THR A 125 22.40 0.95 3.90
C THR A 125 23.30 0.83 5.11
N ALA A 126 23.90 -0.35 5.25
CA ALA A 126 25.10 -0.56 6.05
C ALA A 126 26.18 0.33 5.44
N ARG A 127 26.10 1.62 5.74
CA ARG A 127 27.13 2.61 5.45
C ARG A 127 26.93 3.84 6.31
N ASP A 128 26.88 3.61 7.62
CA ASP A 128 27.40 4.57 8.57
C ASP A 128 28.45 3.81 9.39
N SER A 129 29.64 3.71 8.80
CA SER A 129 30.85 3.59 9.60
C SER A 129 31.23 5.02 9.99
N PRO A 130 31.09 5.44 11.25
CA PRO A 130 31.85 6.57 11.73
C PRO A 130 33.25 6.05 12.08
N ALA A 131 34.16 6.09 11.11
CA ALA A 131 35.54 6.38 11.43
C ALA A 131 35.61 7.89 11.64
N THR A 132 35.82 8.32 12.90
CA THR A 132 36.62 9.48 13.32
C THR A 132 36.29 9.77 14.79
N ASP A 133 37.25 9.44 15.64
CA ASP A 133 37.79 10.26 16.72
C ASP A 133 37.00 11.53 17.09
N ALA A 134 36.31 11.49 18.23
CA ALA A 134 36.03 12.68 19.02
C ALA A 134 35.74 12.25 20.46
N SER A 135 36.70 12.54 21.33
CA SER A 135 36.63 12.52 22.77
C SER A 135 35.30 13.07 23.31
N TYR A 136 34.69 12.36 24.26
CA TYR A 136 33.86 13.03 25.27
C TYR A 136 34.13 12.45 26.66
N VAL A 137 34.48 13.36 27.56
CA VAL A 137 34.66 13.17 29.00
C VAL A 137 33.32 13.44 29.67
N LEU A 138 32.96 12.55 30.60
CA LEU A 138 31.99 12.60 31.74
C LEU A 138 30.73 13.48 31.64
N GLU A 139 29.57 12.94 32.03
CA GLU A 139 29.01 13.12 33.40
C GLU A 139 27.93 12.04 33.68
N GLU A 140 27.99 11.47 34.88
CA GLU A 140 27.09 10.43 35.40
C GLU A 140 25.71 11.03 35.71
N PRO A 141 24.58 10.40 35.33
CA PRO A 141 23.26 10.86 35.73
C PRO A 141 23.01 10.59 37.22
N GLY A 142 22.67 11.66 37.95
CA GLY A 142 22.38 11.65 39.38
C GLY A 142 21.27 10.68 39.82
N GLU A 143 21.43 10.24 41.07
CA GLU A 143 20.55 9.38 41.86
C GLU A 143 19.06 9.70 41.72
N TRP A 144 18.26 8.63 41.61
CA TRP A 144 16.81 8.65 41.76
C TRP A 144 16.46 8.73 43.25
N THR A 145 15.78 9.80 43.68
CA THR A 145 15.18 9.88 45.01
C THR A 145 13.70 9.50 44.93
N GLU A 146 13.34 8.31 45.39
CA GLU A 146 11.95 7.90 45.65
C GLU A 146 11.43 8.63 46.90
N SER A 147 10.36 9.42 46.76
CA SER A 147 9.62 9.98 47.90
C SER A 147 8.35 9.16 48.13
N LEU A 148 8.28 8.53 49.30
CA LEU A 148 7.04 8.07 49.96
C LEU A 148 6.59 9.13 50.95
#